data_AF-A0A536AKE9-F1
#
_entry.id   AF-A0A536AKE9-F1
#
_cell.length_a   1.000
_cell.length_b   1.000
_cell.length_c   1.000
_cell.angle_alpha   90.00
_cell.angle_beta   90.00
_cell.angle_gamma   90.00
#
_symmetry.space_group_name_H-M   'P 1'
#
loop_
_entity.id
_entity.type
_entity.pdbx_description
1 polymer ?
#
loop_
_entity_poly.entity_id
_entity_poly.type
_entity_poly.pdbx_seq_one_letter_code
_entity_poly.pdbx_strand_id
1 'polypeptide(L)' 'MADELPIQRVDVTFVGPPPVRQIERASGVSEVRGDGSAVRCLVAGSFQPFLEALRGHEVLVLRSVPLA' A
#
# COMPACT_ATOMS: atom_id res chain seq x y z
N MET A 1 -9.89 -21.17 12.90
CA MET A 1 -8.44 -20.94 12.71
C MET A 1 -8.35 -19.64 11.94
N ALA A 2 -7.80 -18.58 12.53
CA ALA A 2 -7.50 -17.39 11.75
C ALA A 2 -6.24 -17.74 10.96
N ASP A 3 -6.40 -18.06 9.69
CA ASP A 3 -5.28 -18.09 8.76
C ASP A 3 -4.66 -16.68 8.80
N GLU A 4 -3.49 -16.55 9.40
CA GLU A 4 -2.75 -15.29 9.40
C GLU A 4 -2.43 -14.96 7.94
N LEU A 5 -3.18 -14.01 7.39
CA LEU A 5 -3.02 -13.58 6.00
C LEU A 5 -1.57 -13.11 5.80
N PRO A 6 -0.94 -13.44 4.65
CA PRO A 6 0.43 -13.01 4.38
C PRO A 6 0.50 -11.48 4.40
N ILE A 7 1.41 -10.95 5.21
CA ILE A 7 1.65 -9.51 5.32
C ILE A 7 2.84 -9.14 4.46
N GLN A 8 2.67 -8.12 3.62
CA GLN A 8 3.75 -7.56 2.83
C GLN A 8 3.94 -6.09 3.17
N ARG A 9 5.19 -5.67 3.33
CA ARG A 9 5.53 -4.25 3.34
C ARG A 9 5.60 -3.77 1.90
N VAL A 10 4.89 -2.69 1.61
CA VAL A 10 4.85 -2.09 0.28
C VAL A 10 5.42 -0.68 0.36
N ASP A 11 6.40 -0.41 -0.50
CA ASP A 11 6.98 0.91 -0.72
C ASP A 11 6.58 1.37 -2.14
N VAL A 12 5.90 2.51 -2.22
CA VAL A 12 5.42 3.10 -3.48
C VAL A 12 5.93 4.52 -3.63
N THR A 13 6.36 4.90 -4.83
CA THR A 13 6.72 6.28 -5.18
C THR A 13 5.83 6.75 -6.32
N PHE A 14 5.31 7.97 -6.21
CA PHE A 14 4.39 8.58 -7.17
C PHE A 14 5.07 9.74 -7.91
N VAL A 15 4.56 10.07 -9.11
CA VAL A 15 4.99 11.28 -9.84
C VAL A 15 4.54 12.55 -9.10
N GLY A 16 3.35 12.50 -8.50
CA GLY A 16 2.72 13.61 -7.78
C GLY A 16 2.42 13.28 -6.31
N PRO A 17 1.55 14.07 -5.64
CA PRO A 17 1.19 13.80 -4.26
C PRO A 17 0.50 12.43 -4.11
N PRO A 18 0.90 11.62 -3.13
CA PRO A 18 0.34 10.29 -2.97
C PRO A 18 -1.08 10.30 -2.41
N PRO A 19 -1.93 9.31 -2.75
CA PRO A 19 -3.29 9.18 -2.24
C PRO A 19 -3.34 8.57 -0.82
N VAL A 20 -2.61 9.14 0.14
CA VAL A 20 -2.44 8.58 1.51
C VAL A 20 -3.77 8.22 2.16
N ARG A 21 -4.73 9.14 2.14
CA ARG A 21 -6.07 8.94 2.75
C ARG A 21 -6.90 7.85 2.07
N GLN A 22 -6.67 7.59 0.79
CA GLN A 22 -7.38 6.53 0.06
C GLN A 22 -6.75 5.17 0.40
N ILE A 23 -5.43 5.13 0.49
CA ILE A 23 -4.65 3.97 0.91
C ILE A 23 -5.01 3.55 2.35
N GLU A 24 -5.13 4.50 3.29
CA GLU A 24 -5.54 4.23 4.68
C GLU A 24 -6.94 3.60 4.81
N ARG A 25 -7.81 3.81 3.81
CA ARG A 25 -9.17 3.28 3.80
C ARG A 25 -9.29 1.94 3.07
N ALA A 26 -8.23 1.51 2.40
CA ALA A 26 -8.23 0.25 1.67
C ALA A 26 -8.26 -0.93 2.65
N SER A 27 -9.14 -1.90 2.37
CA SER A 27 -9.24 -3.10 3.19
C SER A 27 -7.92 -3.88 3.18
N GLY A 28 -7.48 -4.33 4.35
CA GLY A 28 -6.22 -5.05 4.52
C GLY A 28 -4.97 -4.17 4.48
N VAL A 29 -5.10 -2.84 4.46
CA VAL A 29 -3.97 -1.91 4.50
C VAL A 29 -3.80 -1.29 5.89
N SER A 30 -2.57 -1.26 6.38
CA SER A 30 -2.24 -0.68 7.69
C SER A 30 -0.87 0.00 7.69
N GLU A 31 -0.53 0.68 8.80
CA GLU A 31 0.74 1.39 9.01
C GLU A 31 1.16 2.31 7.85
N VAL A 32 0.19 3.04 7.29
CA VAL A 32 0.42 3.95 6.17
C VAL A 32 1.25 5.14 6.65
N ARG A 33 2.39 5.38 5.99
CA ARG A 33 3.25 6.53 6.22
C ARG A 33 3.57 7.17 4.88
N GLY A 34 3.20 8.43 4.72
CA GLY A 34 3.61 9.24 3.56
C GLY A 34 4.86 10.05 3.88
N ASP A 35 5.80 10.10 2.94
CA ASP A 35 6.97 10.97 2.96
C ASP A 35 7.19 11.57 1.57
N GLY A 36 6.84 12.85 1.42
CA GLY A 36 6.86 13.53 0.12
C GLY A 36 5.98 12.82 -0.93
N SER A 37 6.61 12.32 -1.99
CA SER A 37 5.96 11.55 -3.06
C SER A 37 6.00 10.03 -2.82
N ALA A 38 6.47 9.57 -1.67
CA ALA A 38 6.53 8.15 -1.33
C ALA A 38 5.50 7.77 -0.26
N VAL A 39 5.01 6.53 -0.32
CA VAL A 39 4.19 5.91 0.72
C VAL A 39 4.79 4.56 1.08
N ARG A 40 4.88 4.29 2.37
CA ARG A 40 5.11 2.96 2.92
C ARG A 40 3.86 2.50 3.65
N CYS A 41 3.43 1.27 3.42
CA CYS A 41 2.33 0.65 4.15
C CYS A 41 2.53 -0.86 4.29
N LEU A 42 1.68 -1.49 5.09
CA LEU A 42 1.52 -2.93 5.14
C LEU A 42 0.24 -3.33 4.40
N VAL A 43 0.30 -4.43 3.68
CA VAL A 43 -0.84 -5.06 3.00
C VAL A 43 -0.95 -6.49 3.50
N ALA A 44 -2.07 -6.82 4.13
CA ALA A 44 -2.42 -8.16 4.58
C ALA A 44 -3.42 -8.80 3.60
N GLY A 45 -3.07 -9.98 3.08
CA GLY A 45 -3.92 -10.71 2.14
C GLY A 45 -3.84 -10.17 0.71
N SER A 46 -4.98 -9.86 0.10
CA SER A 46 -5.04 -9.46 -1.32
C SER A 46 -4.56 -8.02 -1.54
N PHE A 47 -3.81 -7.81 -2.62
CA PHE A 47 -3.38 -6.48 -3.07
C PHE A 47 -4.49 -5.69 -3.77
N GLN A 48 -5.61 -6.32 -4.12
CA GLN A 48 -6.65 -5.69 -4.94
C GLN A 48 -7.19 -4.37 -4.34
N PRO A 49 -7.58 -4.30 -3.05
CA PRO A 49 -8.09 -3.05 -2.46
C PRO A 49 -7.02 -1.96 -2.44
N PHE A 50 -5.76 -2.34 -2.25
CA PHE A 50 -4.62 -1.43 -2.29
C PHE A 50 -4.42 -0.84 -3.71
N LEU A 51 -4.41 -1.68 -4.75
CA LEU A 51 -4.27 -1.23 -6.14
C LEU A 51 -5.44 -0.34 -6.58
N GLU A 52 -6.65 -0.63 -6.13
CA GLU A 52 -7.81 0.23 -6.37
C GLU A 52 -7.68 1.62 -5.72
N ALA A 53 -7.06 1.70 -4.54
CA ALA A 53 -6.75 2.96 -3.89
C ALA A 53 -5.67 3.79 -4.61
N LEU A 54 -4.83 3.14 -5.43
CA LEU A 54 -3.85 3.85 -6.27
C LEU A 54 -4.45 4.39 -7.57
N ARG A 55 -5.67 3.97 -7.92
CA ARG A 55 -6.29 4.30 -9.22
C ARG A 55 -6.35 5.81 -9.44
N GLY A 56 -5.93 6.24 -10.63
CA GLY A 56 -5.86 7.65 -11.01
C GLY A 56 -4.60 8.37 -10.55
N HIS A 57 -3.68 7.69 -9.87
CA HIS A 57 -2.36 8.23 -9.50
C HIS A 57 -1.27 7.46 -10.23
N GLU A 58 -0.33 8.19 -10.84
CA GLU A 58 0.79 7.60 -11.56
C GLU A 58 1.87 7.14 -10.59
N VAL A 59 2.25 5.86 -10.70
CA VAL A 59 3.23 5.19 -9.85
C VAL A 59 4.55 5.03 -10.61
N LEU A 60 5.63 5.52 -10.03
CA LEU A 60 6.99 5.37 -10.57
C LEU A 60 7.65 4.06 -10.14
N VAL A 61 7.49 3.71 -8.86
CA VAL A 61 8.10 2.52 -8.27
C VAL A 61 7.09 1.89 -7.33
N LEU A 62 6.90 0.59 -7.45
CA LEU A 62 6.15 -0.23 -6.51
C LEU A 62 7.02 -1.43 -6.14
N ARG A 63 7.33 -1.57 -4.86
CA ARG A 63 8.09 -2.70 -4.32
C ARG A 63 7.30 -3.32 -3.19
N SER A 64 7.13 -4.63 -3.21
CA SER A 64 6.60 -5.38 -2.08
C SER A 64 7.66 -6.36 -1.57
N VAL A 65 7.76 -6.45 -0.25
CA VAL A 65 8.59 -7.43 0.43
C VAL A 65 7.73 -8.17 1.46
N PRO A 66 7.74 -9.52 1.46
CA PRO A 66 7.09 -10.28 2.51
C PRO A 66 7.66 -9.90 3.88
N LEU A 67 6.78 -9.75 4.87
CA LEU A 67 7.17 -9.75 6.27
C LEU A 67 7.06 -11.20 6.75
N ALA A 68 8.20 -11.74 7.19
CA ALA A 68 8.34 -13.11 7.68
C ALA A 68 7.56 -13.32 8.99
#